data_AF-A0A839GL12-F1
#
_entry.id   AF-A0A839GL12-F1
#
_cell.length_a   1.000
_cell.length_b   1.000
_cell.length_c   1.000
_cell.angle_alpha   90.00
_cell.angle_beta   90.00
_cell.angle_gamma   90.00
#
_symmetry.space_group_name_H-M   'P 1'
#
loop_
_entity.id
_entity.type
_entity.pdbx_description
1 polymer ?
#
loop_
_entity_poly.entity_id
_entity_poly.type
_entity_poly.pdbx_seq_one_letter_code
_entity_poly.pdbx_strand_id
1 'polypeptide(L)'
;MKRKISSLLCVLGMVFSVISCQIPASPQEGEGSDASSQWLAYPETQCADPWGYCNKSGDKTVCVREHLEKLGVDVLAVTVSGSLGDGAVCLACQCASGRIFKVKVNQADVDRVVAIGFKKF
;
A
#
# COMPACT_ATOMS: atom_id res chain seq x y z
N MET A 1 -40.76 -68.14 -40.08
CA MET A 1 -40.92 -67.91 -38.62
C MET A 1 -40.58 -66.44 -38.36
N LYS A 2 -41.53 -65.54 -38.01
CA LYS A 2 -41.74 -64.93 -36.65
C LYS A 2 -40.39 -64.62 -35.97
N ARG A 3 -39.94 -63.40 -35.65
CA ARG A 3 -40.51 -62.13 -35.12
C ARG A 3 -39.39 -61.04 -35.26
N LYS A 4 -39.63 -59.83 -35.78
CA LYS A 4 -40.20 -58.60 -35.17
C LYS A 4 -39.25 -57.82 -34.23
N ILE A 5 -39.20 -56.49 -34.50
CA ILE A 5 -39.00 -55.33 -33.58
C ILE A 5 -37.54 -54.86 -33.44
N SER A 6 -37.12 -53.70 -33.98
CA SER A 6 -37.59 -52.31 -33.82
C SER A 6 -36.92 -51.60 -32.64
N SER A 7 -36.00 -50.71 -32.95
CA SER A 7 -35.77 -49.39 -32.33
C SER A 7 -34.41 -48.89 -32.80
N LEU A 8 -34.16 -47.64 -33.13
CA LEU A 8 -34.93 -46.43 -33.42
C LEU A 8 -33.80 -45.42 -33.65
N LEU A 9 -33.91 -44.58 -34.70
CA LEU A 9 -33.27 -43.24 -34.80
C LEU A 9 -31.72 -43.22 -34.71
N CYS A 10 -30.94 -43.10 -35.79
CA CYS A 10 -31.06 -42.16 -36.90
C CYS A 10 -31.30 -40.72 -36.43
N VAL A 11 -30.58 -39.79 -37.05
CA VAL A 11 -30.88 -38.37 -37.19
C VAL A 11 -30.08 -37.42 -36.29
N LEU A 12 -29.27 -36.62 -37.00
CA LEU A 12 -28.77 -35.27 -36.68
C LEU A 12 -27.70 -35.21 -35.58
N GLY A 13 -26.54 -34.63 -35.80
CA GLY A 13 -26.28 -33.37 -36.49
C GLY A 13 -25.35 -32.61 -35.54
N MET A 14 -24.10 -32.43 -35.94
CA MET A 14 -23.45 -31.13 -36.09
C MET A 14 -23.99 -30.02 -35.16
N VAL A 15 -23.04 -29.25 -34.61
CA VAL A 15 -23.19 -28.00 -33.87
C VAL A 15 -23.29 -28.16 -32.34
N PHE A 16 -22.20 -27.83 -31.64
CA PHE A 16 -22.10 -26.78 -30.60
C PHE A 16 -20.71 -26.92 -29.97
N SER A 17 -19.70 -26.29 -30.57
CA SER A 17 -19.21 -24.96 -30.18
C SER A 17 -18.79 -24.91 -28.71
N VAL A 18 -17.47 -24.94 -28.53
CA VAL A 18 -16.72 -24.13 -27.57
C VAL A 18 -17.52 -23.69 -26.34
N ILE A 19 -17.41 -24.45 -25.26
CA ILE A 19 -17.64 -23.93 -23.92
C ILE A 19 -16.52 -22.91 -23.68
N SER A 20 -16.75 -21.69 -24.17
CA SER A 20 -16.09 -20.50 -23.66
C SER A 20 -16.47 -20.41 -22.19
N CYS A 21 -15.49 -20.52 -21.30
CA CYS A 21 -15.63 -20.04 -19.94
C CYS A 21 -15.98 -18.56 -20.00
N GLN A 22 -17.27 -18.23 -19.94
CA GLN A 22 -17.69 -16.93 -19.46
C GLN A 22 -17.40 -16.92 -17.96
N ILE A 23 -16.14 -16.60 -17.62
CA ILE A 23 -15.86 -15.98 -16.33
C ILE A 23 -16.52 -14.60 -16.45
N PRO A 24 -17.62 -14.32 -15.74
CA PRO A 24 -18.12 -12.97 -15.68
C PRO A 24 -16.96 -12.12 -15.15
N ALA A 25 -16.54 -11.15 -15.94
CA ALA A 25 -15.68 -10.09 -15.47
C ALA A 25 -16.37 -9.53 -14.23
N SER A 26 -15.84 -9.86 -13.06
CA SER A 26 -16.07 -9.06 -11.88
C SER A 26 -15.84 -7.61 -12.29
N PRO A 27 -16.65 -6.66 -11.78
CA PRO A 27 -16.25 -5.26 -11.81
C PRO A 27 -14.85 -5.21 -11.19
N GLN A 28 -13.84 -5.11 -12.05
CA GLN A 28 -12.56 -4.61 -11.60
C GLN A 28 -12.88 -3.18 -11.26
N GLU A 29 -12.95 -2.90 -9.96
CA GLU A 29 -12.85 -1.55 -9.40
C GLU A 29 -11.57 -0.94 -9.97
N GLY A 30 -11.72 -0.37 -11.17
CA GLY A 30 -10.83 0.63 -11.67
C GLY A 30 -11.05 1.89 -10.86
N GLU A 31 -9.92 2.48 -10.47
CA GLU A 31 -9.77 3.91 -10.15
C GLU A 31 -10.33 4.36 -8.79
N GLY A 32 -9.59 5.08 -7.95
CA GLY A 32 -8.51 6.01 -8.29
C GLY A 32 -7.13 5.60 -7.78
N SER A 33 -6.22 5.37 -8.72
CA SER A 33 -4.88 5.96 -8.59
C SER A 33 -5.08 7.47 -8.69
N ASP A 34 -5.54 8.07 -7.59
CA ASP A 34 -5.54 9.51 -7.42
C ASP A 34 -4.07 9.92 -7.38
N ALA A 35 -3.52 10.31 -8.53
CA ALA A 35 -2.15 10.78 -8.71
C ALA A 35 -1.87 12.11 -7.96
N SER A 36 -2.72 12.43 -6.98
CA SER A 36 -2.69 13.60 -6.12
C SER A 36 -1.94 13.35 -4.81
N SER A 37 -1.59 12.10 -4.47
CA SER A 37 -0.92 11.80 -3.19
C SER A 37 0.15 10.71 -3.29
N GLN A 38 1.16 10.80 -2.43
CA GLN A 38 2.30 9.89 -2.40
C GLN A 38 2.62 9.47 -0.96
N TRP A 39 2.91 8.17 -0.78
CA TRP A 39 3.49 7.66 0.47
C TRP A 39 5.00 7.85 0.48
N LEU A 40 5.50 8.34 1.61
CA LEU A 40 6.92 8.54 1.87
C LEU A 40 7.28 7.89 3.20
N ALA A 41 8.48 7.34 3.31
CA ALA A 41 8.97 6.65 4.48
C ALA A 41 10.25 7.29 5.04
N TYR A 42 10.37 7.31 6.36
CA TYR A 42 11.56 7.75 7.07
C TYR A 42 11.94 6.69 8.11
N PRO A 43 13.16 6.12 8.04
CA PRO A 43 13.66 5.25 9.10
C PRO A 43 13.97 6.12 10.32
N GLU A 44 13.21 5.93 11.40
CA GLU A 44 13.46 6.66 12.65
C GLU A 44 14.88 6.39 13.13
N THR A 45 15.56 7.45 13.55
CA THR A 45 16.87 7.39 14.17
C THR A 45 16.75 7.37 15.69
N GLN A 46 17.86 7.21 16.40
CA GLN A 46 17.80 7.18 17.86
C GLN A 46 17.68 8.57 18.50
N CYS A 47 18.24 9.60 17.87
CA CYS A 47 18.16 10.97 18.40
C CYS A 47 18.12 12.08 17.34
N ALA A 48 18.54 11.83 16.10
CA ALA A 48 18.77 12.86 15.10
C ALA A 48 17.58 13.06 14.14
N ASP A 49 16.36 12.73 14.57
CA ASP A 49 15.18 12.88 13.74
C ASP A 49 14.84 14.37 13.51
N PRO A 50 14.32 14.76 12.33
CA PRO A 50 13.97 16.15 12.03
C PRO A 50 12.95 16.76 13.00
N TRP A 51 12.03 15.95 13.51
CA TRP A 51 11.03 16.36 14.50
C TRP A 51 11.58 16.43 15.94
N GLY A 52 12.85 16.10 16.15
CA GLY A 52 13.52 16.15 17.44
C GLY A 52 12.96 15.18 18.48
N TYR A 53 13.19 15.49 19.75
CA TYR A 53 12.74 14.65 20.86
C TYR A 53 11.25 14.90 21.16
N CYS A 54 10.42 13.89 20.84
CA CYS A 54 8.97 13.95 20.97
C CYS A 54 8.52 13.50 22.37
N ASN A 55 8.32 14.46 23.27
CA ASN A 55 7.97 14.20 24.68
C ASN A 55 6.53 14.59 25.01
N LYS A 56 5.88 15.29 24.08
CA LYS A 56 4.57 15.91 24.28
C LYS A 56 3.45 14.88 24.23
N SER A 57 3.65 13.79 23.48
CA SER A 57 2.70 12.70 23.31
C SER A 57 3.40 11.35 23.48
N GLY A 58 2.69 10.36 24.02
CA GLY A 58 3.14 8.96 24.00
C GLY A 58 3.16 8.37 22.59
N ASP A 59 2.43 8.98 21.65
CA ASP A 59 2.42 8.63 20.23
C ASP A 59 3.29 9.60 19.43
N LYS A 60 4.42 9.11 18.92
CA LYS A 60 5.37 9.90 18.13
C LYS A 60 4.84 10.31 16.76
N THR A 61 3.78 9.68 16.24
CA THR A 61 3.20 10.06 14.95
C THR A 61 2.64 11.48 14.96
N VAL A 62 2.20 11.97 16.12
CA VAL A 62 1.75 13.36 16.34
C VAL A 62 2.88 14.34 16.09
N CYS A 63 4.07 14.10 16.65
CA CYS A 63 5.22 14.99 16.44
C CYS A 63 5.72 14.99 14.99
N VAL A 64 5.67 13.85 14.31
CA VAL A 64 6.00 13.78 12.88
C VAL A 64 5.02 14.63 12.08
N ARG A 65 3.71 14.49 12.33
CA ARG A 65 2.67 15.31 11.68
C ARG A 65 2.90 16.79 11.93
N GLU A 66 3.00 17.21 13.20
CA GLU A 66 3.20 18.62 13.55
C GLU A 66 4.45 19.21 12.92
N HIS A 67 5.54 18.43 12.82
CA HIS A 67 6.77 18.90 12.19
C HIS A 67 6.55 19.18 10.70
N LEU A 68 5.89 18.27 9.98
CA LEU A 68 5.55 18.46 8.57
C LEU A 68 4.58 19.63 8.36
N GLU A 69 3.55 19.76 9.20
CA GLU A 69 2.60 20.88 9.13
C GLU A 69 3.28 22.23 9.39
N LYS A 70 4.26 22.31 10.30
CA LYS A 70 5.09 23.52 10.52
C LYS A 70 5.92 23.89 9.30
N LEU A 71 6.27 22.92 8.46
CA LEU A 71 6.91 23.13 7.15
C LEU A 71 5.90 23.45 6.05
N GLY A 72 4.61 23.60 6.37
CA GLY A 72 3.55 23.89 5.41
C GLY A 72 3.21 22.72 4.49
N VAL A 73 3.42 21.49 4.95
CA VAL A 73 3.01 20.26 4.26
C VAL A 73 1.63 19.84 4.77
N ASP A 74 0.73 19.49 3.85
CA ASP A 74 -0.57 18.90 4.22
C ASP A 74 -0.44 17.36 4.36
N VAL A 75 -0.64 16.88 5.58
CA VAL A 75 -0.41 15.48 5.95
C VAL A 75 -1.72 14.71 5.96
N LEU A 76 -1.95 13.93 4.90
CA LEU A 76 -3.16 13.13 4.72
C LEU A 76 -3.22 11.91 5.66
N ALA A 77 -2.07 11.32 5.98
CA ALA A 77 -1.97 10.21 6.93
C ALA A 77 -0.56 10.08 7.51
N VAL A 78 -0.46 9.54 8.74
CA VAL A 78 0.81 9.12 9.36
C VAL A 78 0.62 7.75 9.99
N THR A 79 1.57 6.85 9.76
CA THR A 79 1.63 5.54 10.41
C THR A 79 3.06 5.25 10.83
N VAL A 80 3.23 4.32 11.77
CA VAL A 80 4.53 3.79 12.16
C VAL A 80 4.48 2.27 12.15
N SER A 81 5.54 1.65 11.66
CA SER A 81 5.72 0.20 11.64
C SER A 81 7.06 -0.19 12.25
N GLY A 82 7.17 -1.43 12.73
CA GLY A 82 8.36 -1.95 13.41
C GLY A 82 8.40 -1.60 14.90
N SER A 83 9.39 -2.15 15.60
CA SER A 83 9.59 -1.96 17.03
C SER A 83 10.95 -1.33 17.32
N LEU A 84 11.07 -0.73 18.51
CA LEU A 84 12.38 -0.31 19.02
C LEU A 84 13.26 -1.55 19.24
N GLY A 85 14.45 -1.56 18.66
CA GLY A 85 15.41 -2.66 18.79
C GLY A 85 15.34 -3.70 17.67
N ASP A 86 14.37 -3.59 16.75
CA ASP A 86 14.38 -4.38 15.49
C ASP A 86 15.49 -3.89 14.52
N GLY A 87 16.04 -2.69 14.78
CA GLY A 87 17.16 -2.11 14.05
C GLY A 87 18.53 -2.61 14.54
N ALA A 88 19.58 -2.21 13.84
CA ALA A 88 20.95 -2.54 14.24
C ALA A 88 21.27 -1.97 15.63
N VAL A 89 21.86 -2.80 16.51
CA VAL A 89 22.35 -2.36 17.81
C VAL A 89 23.58 -1.47 17.60
N CYS A 90 23.38 -0.18 17.69
CA CYS A 90 24.38 0.85 17.50
C CYS A 90 24.06 1.99 18.48
N LEU A 91 25.07 2.65 19.05
CA LEU A 91 24.86 3.75 20.02
C LEU A 91 24.99 5.15 19.41
N ALA A 92 25.11 5.25 18.07
CA ALA A 92 25.20 6.54 17.39
C ALA A 92 23.80 7.10 17.09
N CYS A 93 23.66 8.43 17.17
CA CYS A 93 22.36 9.09 17.01
C CYS A 93 21.69 8.89 15.65
N GLN A 94 22.47 8.64 14.61
CA GLN A 94 22.00 8.46 13.24
C GLN A 94 21.61 7.00 12.93
N CYS A 95 21.87 6.08 13.87
CA CYS A 95 21.49 4.69 13.68
C CYS A 95 19.97 4.54 13.73
N ALA A 96 19.45 3.71 12.83
CA ALA A 96 18.02 3.44 12.76
C ALA A 96 17.55 2.71 14.03
N SER A 97 16.39 3.09 14.55
CA SER A 97 15.82 2.50 15.77
C SER A 97 15.12 1.15 15.52
N GLY A 98 14.84 0.82 14.25
CA GLY A 98 13.98 -0.29 13.84
C GLY A 98 12.57 0.14 13.46
N ARG A 99 12.14 1.36 13.86
CA ARG A 99 10.85 1.92 13.44
C ARG A 99 10.96 2.67 12.12
N ILE A 100 9.89 2.59 11.33
CA ILE A 100 9.74 3.33 10.08
C ILE A 100 8.45 4.12 10.16
N PHE A 101 8.56 5.44 10.04
CA PHE A 101 7.41 6.32 9.88
C PHE A 101 7.04 6.39 8.41
N LYS A 102 5.74 6.29 8.11
CA LYS A 102 5.20 6.48 6.77
C LYS A 102 4.19 7.60 6.80
N VAL A 103 4.33 8.53 5.87
CA VAL A 103 3.44 9.68 5.71
C VAL A 103 2.84 9.69 4.32
N LYS A 104 1.55 9.99 4.23
CA LYS A 104 0.86 10.25 2.97
C LYS A 104 0.69 11.75 2.84
N VAL A 105 1.18 12.33 1.76
CA VAL A 105 1.12 13.78 1.51
C VAL A 105 0.62 14.03 0.09
N ASN A 106 0.22 15.27 -0.19
CA ASN A 106 -0.11 15.68 -1.55
C ASN A 106 1.14 15.63 -2.45
N GLN A 107 0.93 15.39 -3.74
CA GLN A 107 2.02 15.29 -4.73
C GLN A 107 2.87 16.56 -4.79
N ALA A 108 2.27 17.73 -4.54
CA ALA A 108 2.94 19.03 -4.49
C ALA A 108 3.93 19.19 -3.33
N ASP A 109 3.76 18.41 -2.26
CA ASP A 109 4.59 18.50 -1.05
C ASP A 109 5.73 17.46 -1.04
N VAL A 110 5.74 16.52 -1.99
CA VAL A 110 6.68 15.39 -2.01
C VAL A 110 8.13 15.86 -1.94
N ASP A 111 8.52 16.82 -2.77
CA ASP A 111 9.91 17.27 -2.82
C ASP A 111 10.35 17.94 -1.51
N ARG A 112 9.43 18.65 -0.84
CA ARG A 112 9.70 19.26 0.47
C ARG A 112 9.93 18.19 1.55
N VAL A 113 9.14 17.14 1.53
CA VAL A 113 9.25 16.03 2.50
C VAL A 113 10.48 15.17 2.21
N VAL A 114 10.83 14.97 0.93
CA VAL A 114 12.07 14.28 0.53
C VAL A 114 13.31 15.07 0.93
N ALA A 115 13.27 16.41 0.85
CA ALA A 115 14.40 17.27 1.23
C ALA A 115 14.83 17.13 2.71
N ILE A 116 13.93 16.66 3.59
CA ILE A 116 14.23 16.42 5.00
C ILE A 116 14.55 14.94 5.32
N GLY A 117 14.74 14.11 4.29
CA GLY A 117 15.27 12.75 4.42
C GLY A 117 14.25 11.62 4.27
N PHE A 118 12.96 11.92 4.06
CA PHE A 118 12.00 10.89 3.67
C PHE A 118 12.31 10.37 2.26
N LYS A 119 11.93 9.13 1.99
CA LYS A 119 12.10 8.48 0.69
C LYS A 119 10.76 7.99 0.17
N LYS A 120 10.58 7.94 -1.15
CA LYS A 120 9.40 7.32 -1.76
C LYS A 120 9.34 5.85 -1.36
N PHE A 121 8.16 5.43 -0.91
CA PHE A 121 7.85 4.05 -0.51
C PHE A 121 7.21 3.30 -1.66
#